data_AF-A0A0N4T6D8-F1
#
_entry.id   AF-A0A0N4T6D8-F1
#
_cell.length_a   1.000
_cell.length_b   1.000
_cell.length_c   1.000
_cell.angle_alpha   90.00
_cell.angle_beta   90.00
_cell.angle_gamma   90.00
#
_symmetry.space_group_name_H-M   'P 1'
#
loop_
_entity.id
_entity.type
_entity.pdbx_description
1 polymer ?
#
loop_
_entity_poly.entity_id
_entity_poly.type
_entity_poly.pdbx_seq_one_letter_code
_entity_poly.pdbx_strand_id
1 'polypeptide(L)'
;FSFIFSVFSGLFGALFVFIHKRIAIFRENNRLYLYIFGKNPLFFTLFMAAIVGIVTCPDGTGQYFAGKFTFRETLADFIANCTFILSNKTAEGCSKERLERWIGINHEFSALSSLAIYFCVYFILVAICISLAVPAGIFVPSFVIGACGGRLIGEIMALLYPQGLRGPDGPQIFPGLYAVVGAAAYTGSVTHSLSIAVIVCETTGQLSPLLPVLIALMIGNAISSFLQPSIYESMIEIKNLPHLADLPPSRISVHKLKVENIMIHDVLCITKSTTYGELRELLLATPHLRSYPLITDSSKFLIRN
;
A
#
# COMPACT_ATOMS: atom_id res chain seq x y z
N PHE A 1 7.89 -13.02 19.46
CA PHE A 1 8.01 -11.56 19.21
C PHE A 1 7.59 -11.18 17.80
N SER A 2 8.14 -11.82 16.76
CA SER A 2 7.77 -11.53 15.35
C SER A 2 6.26 -11.63 15.08
N PHE A 3 5.54 -12.55 15.75
CA PHE A 3 4.08 -12.66 15.67
C PHE A 3 3.36 -11.38 16.14
N ILE A 4 3.67 -10.88 17.35
CA ILE A 4 3.05 -9.69 17.93
C ILE A 4 3.31 -8.47 17.05
N PHE A 5 4.55 -8.32 16.57
CA PHE A 5 4.89 -7.26 15.65
C PHE A 5 4.10 -7.34 14.34
N SER A 6 3.93 -8.55 13.79
CA SER A 6 3.14 -8.76 12.57
C SER A 6 1.67 -8.40 12.77
N VAL A 7 1.11 -8.67 13.95
CA VAL A 7 -0.25 -8.25 14.33
C VAL A 7 -0.38 -6.73 14.33
N PHE A 8 0.54 -6.02 14.98
CA PHE A 8 0.54 -4.55 14.98
C PHE A 8 0.75 -3.99 13.57
N SER A 9 1.67 -4.56 12.80
CA SER A 9 1.92 -4.17 11.40
C SER A 9 0.66 -4.31 10.54
N GLY A 10 -0.09 -5.41 10.70
CA GLY A 10 -1.38 -5.63 10.04
C GLY A 10 -2.45 -4.62 10.46
N LEU A 11 -2.54 -4.33 11.75
CA LEU A 11 -3.47 -3.33 12.28
C LEU A 11 -3.15 -1.92 11.77
N PHE A 12 -1.87 -1.51 11.76
CA PHE A 12 -1.44 -0.23 11.21
C PHE A 12 -1.64 -0.16 9.70
N GLY A 13 -1.45 -1.26 8.97
CA GLY A 13 -1.75 -1.35 7.54
C GLY A 13 -3.25 -1.12 7.26
N ALA A 14 -4.13 -1.79 8.01
CA ALA A 14 -5.57 -1.57 7.92
C ALA A 14 -5.99 -0.15 8.30
N LEU A 15 -5.41 0.39 9.38
CA LEU A 15 -5.64 1.77 9.83
C LEU A 15 -5.23 2.78 8.74
N PHE A 16 -4.11 2.54 8.07
CA PHE A 16 -3.62 3.38 6.99
C PHE A 16 -4.59 3.40 5.81
N VAL A 17 -5.08 2.23 5.38
CA VAL A 17 -6.09 2.14 4.30
C VAL A 17 -7.39 2.83 4.72
N PHE A 18 -7.82 2.65 5.97
CA PHE A 18 -9.01 3.30 6.51
C PHE A 18 -8.88 4.84 6.49
N ILE A 19 -7.75 5.37 6.94
CA ILE A 19 -7.46 6.81 6.94
C ILE A 19 -7.45 7.34 5.51
N HIS A 20 -6.77 6.66 4.58
CA HIS A 20 -6.75 7.04 3.17
C HIS A 20 -8.17 7.08 2.58
N LYS A 21 -8.98 6.04 2.81
CA LYS A 21 -10.39 6.00 2.35
C LYS A 21 -11.20 7.14 2.95
N ARG A 22 -11.01 7.44 4.24
CA ARG A 22 -11.71 8.53 4.91
C ARG A 22 -11.32 9.90 4.36
N ILE A 23 -10.04 10.13 4.08
CA ILE A 23 -9.53 11.37 3.46
C ILE A 23 -10.12 11.53 2.05
N ALA A 24 -10.13 10.48 1.24
CA ALA A 24 -10.66 10.51 -0.11
C ALA A 24 -12.17 10.82 -0.13
N ILE A 25 -12.96 10.18 0.73
CA ILE A 25 -14.41 10.45 0.86
C ILE A 25 -14.65 11.87 1.39
N PHE A 26 -13.86 12.32 2.37
CA PHE A 26 -13.96 13.69 2.88
C PHE A 26 -13.70 14.73 1.79
N ARG A 27 -12.73 14.46 0.91
CA ARG A 27 -12.40 15.31 -0.24
C ARG A 27 -13.58 15.43 -1.22
N GLU A 28 -14.31 14.35 -1.47
CA GLU A 28 -15.45 14.35 -2.40
C GLU A 28 -16.72 14.95 -1.78
N ASN A 29 -16.96 14.72 -0.49
CA ASN A 29 -18.22 15.12 0.17
C ASN A 29 -18.19 16.52 0.78
N ASN A 30 -17.01 17.06 1.13
CA ASN A 30 -16.95 18.32 1.88
C ASN A 30 -17.22 19.54 0.98
N ARG A 31 -18.33 20.22 1.24
CA ARG A 31 -18.74 21.44 0.52
C ARG A 31 -17.71 22.56 0.63
N LEU A 32 -17.02 22.66 1.78
CA LEU A 32 -15.98 23.68 1.99
C LEU A 32 -14.75 23.40 1.10
N TYR A 33 -14.39 22.14 0.92
CA TYR A 33 -13.32 21.73 0.02
C TYR A 33 -13.66 22.05 -1.44
N LEU A 34 -14.86 21.67 -1.88
CA LEU A 34 -15.37 21.97 -3.22
C LEU A 34 -15.45 23.48 -3.49
N TYR A 35 -15.76 24.28 -2.46
CA TYR A 35 -15.83 25.73 -2.55
C TYR A 35 -14.44 26.38 -2.63
N ILE A 36 -13.47 25.94 -1.82
CA ILE A 36 -12.13 26.53 -1.75
C ILE A 36 -11.25 26.11 -2.93
N PHE A 37 -11.27 24.84 -3.32
CA PHE A 37 -10.37 24.30 -4.35
C PHE A 37 -11.00 24.21 -5.74
N GLY A 38 -12.33 24.40 -5.83
CA GLY A 38 -13.06 24.40 -7.09
C GLY A 38 -12.89 23.08 -7.87
N LYS A 39 -13.10 23.15 -9.19
CA LYS A 39 -12.90 22.01 -10.11
C LYS A 39 -11.43 21.76 -10.49
N ASN A 40 -10.49 22.60 -10.03
CA ASN A 40 -9.09 22.54 -10.47
C ASN A 40 -8.23 21.75 -9.47
N PRO A 41 -7.94 20.46 -9.72
CA PRO A 41 -7.20 19.61 -8.79
C PRO A 41 -5.76 20.09 -8.54
N LEU A 42 -5.20 20.89 -9.46
CA LEU A 42 -3.83 21.41 -9.38
C LEU A 42 -3.61 22.37 -8.20
N PHE A 43 -4.58 23.23 -7.89
CA PHE A 43 -4.43 24.20 -6.79
C PHE A 43 -4.38 23.49 -5.44
N PHE A 44 -5.19 22.45 -5.27
CA PHE A 44 -5.14 21.60 -4.08
C PHE A 44 -3.80 20.87 -3.93
N THR A 45 -3.29 20.29 -5.01
CA THR A 45 -1.97 19.65 -5.01
C THR A 45 -0.88 20.65 -4.62
N LEU A 46 -0.90 21.88 -5.15
CA LEU A 46 0.08 22.90 -4.82
C LEU A 46 0.01 23.30 -3.34
N PHE A 47 -1.19 23.50 -2.82
CA PHE A 47 -1.41 23.85 -1.41
C PHE A 47 -0.92 22.74 -0.46
N MET A 48 -1.27 21.49 -0.74
CA MET A 48 -0.80 20.36 0.05
C MET A 48 0.70 20.15 -0.08
N ALA A 49 1.29 20.35 -1.26
CA ALA A 49 2.74 20.33 -1.42
C ALA A 49 3.43 21.41 -0.58
N ALA A 50 2.86 22.61 -0.48
CA ALA A 50 3.38 23.66 0.38
C ALA A 50 3.31 23.27 1.87
N ILE A 51 2.20 22.68 2.33
CA ILE A 51 2.07 22.18 3.72
C ILE A 51 3.11 21.09 4.00
N VAL A 52 3.21 20.11 3.10
CA VAL A 52 4.19 19.03 3.22
C VAL A 52 5.60 19.62 3.29
N GLY A 53 5.93 20.58 2.41
CA GLY A 53 7.22 21.26 2.40
C GLY A 53 7.53 22.03 3.69
N ILE A 54 6.54 22.68 4.30
CA ILE A 54 6.68 23.36 5.59
C ILE A 54 6.96 22.33 6.70
N VAL A 55 6.22 21.22 6.73
CA VAL A 55 6.40 20.17 7.74
C VAL A 55 7.73 19.44 7.58
N THR A 56 8.18 19.20 6.35
CA THR A 56 9.47 18.53 6.07
C THR A 56 10.66 19.48 6.04
N CYS A 57 10.46 20.78 6.32
CA CYS A 57 11.53 21.76 6.25
C CYS A 57 12.69 21.37 7.18
N PRO A 58 13.92 21.22 6.66
CA PRO A 58 15.05 20.66 7.41
C PRO A 58 15.51 21.56 8.56
N ASP A 59 15.25 22.87 8.51
CA ASP A 59 15.59 23.80 9.58
C ASP A 59 14.47 23.99 10.61
N GLY A 60 13.29 23.41 10.36
CA GLY A 60 12.13 23.46 11.24
C GLY A 60 11.83 22.11 11.87
N THR A 61 10.62 21.60 11.64
CA THR A 61 10.17 20.30 12.19
C THR A 61 10.90 19.10 11.58
N GLY A 62 11.51 19.24 10.41
CA GLY A 62 12.27 18.16 9.75
C GLY A 62 13.54 17.75 10.50
N GLN A 63 14.05 18.55 11.45
CA GLN A 63 15.20 18.18 12.28
C GLN A 63 14.93 16.95 13.14
N TYR A 64 13.69 16.80 13.64
CA TYR A 64 13.32 15.73 14.57
C TYR A 64 13.19 14.35 13.92
N PHE A 65 12.97 14.30 12.61
CA PHE A 65 12.74 13.05 11.88
C PHE A 65 13.59 12.96 10.60
N ALA A 66 14.74 13.63 10.55
CA ALA A 66 15.67 13.52 9.42
C ALA A 66 15.03 13.87 8.05
N GLY A 67 14.16 14.89 8.01
CA GLY A 67 13.39 15.31 6.82
C GLY A 67 14.22 15.83 5.64
N LYS A 68 15.54 16.03 5.83
CA LYS A 68 16.49 16.39 4.77
C LYS A 68 16.74 15.25 3.77
N PHE A 69 16.56 14.01 4.21
CA PHE A 69 16.99 12.84 3.45
C PHE A 69 15.86 12.27 2.58
N THR A 70 16.27 11.64 1.48
CA THR A 70 15.34 10.95 0.59
C THR A 70 14.92 9.60 1.18
N PHE A 71 13.75 9.09 0.79
CA PHE A 71 13.27 7.77 1.23
C PHE A 71 14.27 6.64 0.97
N ARG A 72 15.11 6.75 -0.07
CA ARG A 72 16.15 5.77 -0.39
C ARG A 72 17.27 5.77 0.65
N GLU A 73 17.71 6.95 1.06
CA GLU A 73 18.78 7.11 2.05
C GLU A 73 18.32 6.69 3.44
N THR A 74 17.11 7.11 3.85
CA THR A 74 16.52 6.69 5.14
C THR A 74 16.33 5.18 5.19
N LEU A 75 15.92 4.55 4.09
CA LEU A 75 15.78 3.10 4.00
C LEU A 75 17.12 2.38 4.15
N ALA A 76 18.17 2.88 3.51
CA ALA A 76 19.52 2.31 3.65
C ALA A 76 20.01 2.41 5.11
N ASP A 77 19.67 3.49 5.80
CA ASP A 77 20.00 3.67 7.22
C ASP A 77 19.19 2.72 8.13
N PHE A 78 17.93 2.42 7.80
CA PHE A 78 17.12 1.46 8.58
C PHE A 78 17.57 0.02 8.43
N ILE A 79 17.97 -0.40 7.23
CA ILE A 79 18.40 -1.78 6.94
C ILE A 79 19.83 -2.04 7.43
N ALA A 80 20.60 -1.00 7.77
CA ALA A 80 21.98 -1.16 8.19
C ALA A 80 22.15 -2.08 9.42
N ASN A 81 23.13 -2.98 9.34
CA ASN A 81 23.47 -3.94 10.41
C ASN A 81 24.31 -3.31 11.53
N CYS A 82 23.79 -2.26 12.15
CA CYS A 82 24.39 -1.61 13.31
C CYS A 82 23.30 -1.24 14.32
N THR A 83 23.65 -0.88 15.54
CA THR A 83 22.68 -0.45 16.58
C THR A 83 22.82 1.05 16.82
N PHE A 84 21.70 1.79 16.81
CA PHE A 84 21.73 3.25 17.04
C PHE A 84 22.00 3.56 18.52
N ILE A 85 21.53 2.70 19.42
CA ILE A 85 21.56 2.98 20.86
C ILE A 85 22.88 2.55 21.52
N LEU A 86 23.53 1.50 21.02
CA LEU A 86 24.78 0.98 21.58
C LEU A 86 26.05 1.59 20.95
N SER A 87 25.91 2.63 20.14
CA SER A 87 26.96 3.14 19.25
C SER A 87 28.24 3.66 19.93
N ASN A 88 28.25 3.75 21.26
CA ASN A 88 29.39 4.22 22.04
C ASN A 88 29.95 3.17 23.03
N LYS A 89 29.39 1.95 23.06
CA LYS A 89 29.77 0.91 24.04
C LYS A 89 30.30 -0.39 23.43
N THR A 90 30.02 -0.68 22.15
CA THR A 90 30.45 -1.93 21.49
C THR A 90 30.90 -1.68 20.04
N ALA A 91 31.63 -2.64 19.46
CA ALA A 91 32.09 -2.62 18.06
C ALA A 91 30.95 -2.68 17.01
N GLU A 92 29.69 -2.79 17.45
CA GLU A 92 28.48 -2.90 16.63
C GLU A 92 27.72 -1.56 16.45
N GLY A 93 28.36 -0.46 16.86
CA GLY A 93 27.84 0.90 16.66
C GLY A 93 27.79 1.31 15.19
N CYS A 94 26.84 2.19 14.84
CA CYS A 94 26.80 2.77 13.49
C CYS A 94 27.91 3.80 13.29
N SER A 95 28.23 4.09 12.01
CA SER A 95 29.12 5.20 11.66
C SER A 95 28.61 6.52 12.24
N LYS A 96 29.54 7.39 12.66
CA LYS A 96 29.23 8.70 13.26
C LYS A 96 28.30 9.53 12.37
N GLU A 97 28.53 9.53 11.06
CA GLU A 97 27.68 10.22 10.08
C GLU A 97 26.23 9.73 10.07
N ARG A 98 25.98 8.42 10.19
CA ARG A 98 24.60 7.87 10.22
C ARG A 98 23.95 8.21 11.56
N LEU A 99 24.71 8.14 12.65
CA LEU A 99 24.22 8.43 13.99
C LEU A 99 23.80 9.90 14.15
N GLU A 100 24.62 10.83 13.63
CA GLU A 100 24.35 12.27 13.64
C GLU A 100 23.05 12.63 12.92
N ARG A 101 22.62 11.84 11.91
CA ARG A 101 21.33 12.04 11.21
C ARG A 101 20.11 11.80 12.10
N TRP A 102 20.20 10.87 13.05
CA TRP A 102 19.07 10.42 13.87
C TRP A 102 19.07 11.00 15.28
N ILE A 103 20.25 11.38 15.78
CA ILE A 103 20.46 11.86 17.15
C ILE A 103 20.73 13.38 17.18
N GLY A 104 20.97 13.99 16.01
CA GLY A 104 21.35 15.40 15.90
C GLY A 104 22.81 15.63 16.28
N ILE A 105 23.36 16.77 15.83
CA ILE A 105 24.79 17.12 15.95
C ILE A 105 25.26 17.18 17.43
N ASN A 106 24.34 17.45 18.37
CA ASN A 106 24.62 17.65 19.80
C ASN A 106 24.11 16.53 20.72
N HIS A 107 23.65 15.39 20.20
CA HIS A 107 22.97 14.36 21.02
C HIS A 107 21.75 14.84 21.81
N GLU A 108 21.03 15.83 21.28
CA GLU A 108 19.87 16.41 21.93
C GLU A 108 18.65 15.46 21.93
N PHE A 109 18.62 14.48 21.00
CA PHE A 109 17.47 13.59 20.83
C PHE A 109 17.83 12.11 20.98
N SER A 110 16.93 11.34 21.57
CA SER A 110 17.05 9.88 21.56
C SER A 110 16.75 9.34 20.15
N ALA A 111 17.58 8.44 19.63
CA ALA A 111 17.34 7.80 18.33
C ALA A 111 15.95 7.13 18.25
N LEU A 112 15.45 6.63 19.39
CA LEU A 112 14.14 6.00 19.48
C LEU A 112 13.00 7.01 19.30
N SER A 113 13.13 8.21 19.88
CA SER A 113 12.14 9.27 19.70
C SER A 113 12.09 9.79 18.27
N SER A 114 13.25 9.97 17.60
CA SER A 114 13.25 10.44 16.21
C SER A 114 12.66 9.41 15.25
N LEU A 115 12.92 8.11 15.46
CA LEU A 115 12.28 7.02 14.73
C LEU A 115 10.76 6.97 14.94
N ALA A 116 10.30 7.16 16.18
CA ALA A 116 8.86 7.17 16.49
C ALA A 116 8.16 8.38 15.85
N ILE A 117 8.77 9.56 15.90
CA ILE A 117 8.25 10.77 15.25
C ILE A 117 8.23 10.56 13.73
N TYR A 118 9.30 10.01 13.14
CA TYR A 118 9.34 9.67 11.70
C TYR A 118 8.17 8.78 11.31
N PHE A 119 7.95 7.69 12.06
CA PHE A 119 6.86 6.75 11.79
C PHE A 119 5.50 7.46 11.81
N CYS A 120 5.18 8.20 12.87
CA CYS A 120 3.89 8.88 13.01
C CYS A 120 3.67 9.97 11.95
N VAL A 121 4.68 10.79 11.69
CA VAL A 121 4.60 11.91 10.74
C VAL A 121 4.42 11.38 9.32
N TYR A 122 5.27 10.46 8.86
CA TYR A 122 5.16 9.91 7.51
C TYR A 122 3.92 9.02 7.31
N PHE A 123 3.45 8.33 8.36
CA PHE A 123 2.20 7.57 8.28
C PHE A 123 1.01 8.46 7.87
N ILE A 124 0.92 9.67 8.43
CA ILE A 124 -0.15 10.63 8.10
C ILE A 124 0.15 11.35 6.78
N LEU A 125 1.37 11.86 6.58
CA LEU A 125 1.73 12.58 5.36
C LEU A 125 1.55 11.73 4.11
N VAL A 126 1.96 10.47 4.12
CA VAL A 126 1.84 9.59 2.96
C VAL A 126 0.36 9.32 2.63
N ALA A 127 -0.51 9.16 3.63
CA ALA A 127 -1.95 9.02 3.41
C ALA A 127 -2.56 10.26 2.70
N ILE A 128 -2.09 11.46 3.05
CA ILE A 128 -2.48 12.72 2.40
C ILE A 128 -1.90 12.80 0.98
N CYS A 129 -0.62 12.50 0.80
CA CYS A 129 0.08 12.61 -0.49
C CYS A 129 -0.52 11.70 -1.58
N ILE A 130 -0.97 10.49 -1.21
CA ILE A 130 -1.61 9.55 -2.14
C ILE A 130 -2.99 10.06 -2.59
N SER A 131 -3.62 10.88 -1.76
CA SER A 131 -4.89 11.53 -2.09
C SER A 131 -4.70 12.74 -3.02
N LEU A 132 -3.48 13.04 -3.49
CA LEU A 132 -3.23 14.12 -4.45
C LEU A 132 -3.46 13.63 -5.88
N ALA A 133 -3.88 14.54 -6.77
CA ALA A 133 -4.09 14.24 -8.19
C ALA A 133 -2.76 14.27 -8.96
N VAL A 134 -1.79 13.46 -8.54
CA VAL A 134 -0.44 13.37 -9.13
C VAL A 134 -0.14 11.90 -9.42
N PRO A 135 0.51 11.56 -10.54
CA PRO A 135 1.02 10.21 -10.76
C PRO A 135 2.11 9.90 -9.72
N ALA A 136 1.74 9.15 -8.67
CA ALA A 136 2.64 8.76 -7.59
C ALA A 136 2.43 7.29 -7.21
N GLY A 137 3.51 6.63 -6.77
CA GLY A 137 3.48 5.25 -6.30
C GLY A 137 3.40 5.18 -4.77
N ILE A 138 2.61 4.24 -4.26
CA ILE A 138 2.46 3.98 -2.81
C ILE A 138 3.51 3.00 -2.26
N PHE A 139 4.09 2.17 -3.11
CA PHE A 139 4.92 1.03 -2.68
C PHE A 139 6.13 1.47 -1.85
N VAL A 140 6.95 2.38 -2.36
CA VAL A 140 8.18 2.81 -1.69
C VAL A 140 7.91 3.54 -0.37
N PRO A 141 7.00 4.53 -0.29
CA PRO A 141 6.69 5.17 0.99
C PRO A 141 6.21 4.20 2.06
N SER A 142 5.30 3.27 1.71
CA SER A 142 4.85 2.24 2.64
C SER A 142 5.99 1.32 3.06
N PHE A 143 6.91 0.99 2.14
CA PHE A 143 8.10 0.19 2.43
C PHE A 143 8.98 0.84 3.49
N VAL A 144 9.24 2.13 3.36
CA VAL A 144 10.07 2.88 4.31
C VAL A 144 9.38 3.06 5.66
N ILE A 145 8.07 3.31 5.70
CA ILE A 145 7.31 3.37 6.96
C ILE A 145 7.38 2.03 7.71
N GLY A 146 7.18 0.92 7.00
CA GLY A 146 7.32 -0.43 7.56
C GLY A 146 8.74 -0.71 8.06
N ALA A 147 9.77 -0.29 7.30
CA ALA A 147 11.16 -0.42 7.70
C ALA A 147 11.47 0.36 8.98
N CYS A 148 10.96 1.60 9.08
CA CYS A 148 11.08 2.42 10.29
C CYS A 148 10.42 1.76 11.50
N GLY A 149 9.19 1.24 11.35
CA GLY A 149 8.48 0.54 12.42
C GLY A 149 9.20 -0.74 12.87
N GLY A 150 9.71 -1.53 11.93
CA GLY A 150 10.53 -2.71 12.22
C GLY A 150 11.84 -2.34 12.91
N ARG A 151 12.49 -1.27 12.47
CA ARG A 151 13.74 -0.76 13.07
C ARG A 151 13.55 -0.30 14.51
N LEU A 152 12.50 0.49 14.76
CA LEU A 152 12.12 0.98 16.10
C LEU A 152 12.01 -0.19 17.08
N ILE A 153 11.33 -1.25 16.65
CA ILE A 153 11.09 -2.45 17.43
C ILE A 153 12.38 -3.27 17.60
N GLY A 154 13.23 -3.34 16.58
CA GLY A 154 14.56 -3.94 16.67
C GLY A 154 15.47 -3.25 17.70
N GLU A 155 15.46 -1.92 17.75
CA GLU A 155 16.23 -1.13 18.73
C GLU A 155 15.67 -1.31 20.15
N ILE A 156 14.34 -1.39 20.32
CA ILE A 156 13.72 -1.74 21.62
C ILE A 156 14.17 -3.14 22.07
N MET A 157 14.25 -4.09 21.16
CA MET A 157 14.71 -5.44 21.49
C MET A 157 16.19 -5.50 21.87
N ALA A 158 17.03 -4.73 21.19
CA ALA A 158 18.44 -4.59 21.54
C ALA A 158 18.63 -3.97 22.94
N LEU A 159 17.73 -3.04 23.33
CA LEU A 159 17.70 -2.46 24.68
C LEU A 159 17.24 -3.46 25.76
N LEU A 160 16.20 -4.25 25.48
CA LEU A 160 15.65 -5.21 26.45
C LEU A 160 16.55 -6.42 26.66
N TYR A 161 17.25 -6.85 25.61
CA TYR A 161 18.11 -8.04 25.62
C TYR A 161 19.53 -7.70 25.12
N PRO A 162 20.32 -6.93 25.88
CA PRO A 162 21.65 -6.47 25.45
C PRO A 162 22.67 -7.61 25.28
N GLN A 163 22.46 -8.74 25.97
CA GLN A 163 23.29 -9.94 25.89
C GLN A 163 22.82 -10.92 24.79
N GLY A 164 21.84 -10.54 23.97
CA GLY A 164 21.22 -11.44 22.99
C GLY A 164 20.11 -12.32 23.58
N LEU A 165 19.34 -12.99 22.71
CA LEU A 165 18.15 -13.77 23.10
C LEU A 165 18.46 -15.06 23.88
N ARG A 166 19.70 -15.56 23.81
CA ARG A 166 20.14 -16.85 24.40
C ARG A 166 21.33 -16.71 25.37
N GLY A 167 21.65 -15.50 25.82
CA GLY A 167 22.80 -15.22 26.69
C GLY A 167 24.07 -14.81 25.92
N PRO A 168 25.20 -14.58 26.61
CA PRO A 168 26.40 -13.91 26.07
C PRO A 168 27.00 -14.51 24.78
N ASP A 169 26.85 -15.83 24.56
CA ASP A 169 27.32 -16.53 23.34
C ASP A 169 26.20 -16.77 22.30
N GLY A 170 25.03 -16.17 22.51
CA GLY A 170 23.88 -16.29 21.62
C GLY A 170 23.97 -15.39 20.39
N PRO A 171 23.15 -15.65 19.36
CA PRO A 171 23.07 -14.76 18.20
C PRO A 171 22.56 -13.38 18.65
N GLN A 172 23.33 -12.34 18.31
CA GLN A 172 22.99 -10.96 18.61
C GLN A 172 21.76 -10.49 17.82
N ILE A 173 21.11 -9.47 18.37
CA ILE A 173 19.91 -8.86 17.78
C ILE A 173 20.38 -7.78 16.82
N PHE A 174 20.20 -8.01 15.51
CA PHE A 174 20.46 -7.02 14.47
C PHE A 174 19.18 -6.24 14.12
N PRO A 175 19.05 -4.95 14.47
CA PRO A 175 17.84 -4.18 14.20
C PRO A 175 17.55 -4.01 12.70
N GLY A 176 18.57 -4.09 11.85
CA GLY A 176 18.43 -4.06 10.38
C GLY A 176 17.55 -5.20 9.86
N LEU A 177 17.68 -6.40 10.44
CA LEU A 177 16.85 -7.54 10.05
C LEU A 177 15.38 -7.33 10.44
N TYR A 178 15.12 -6.72 11.61
CA TYR A 178 13.76 -6.37 12.02
C TYR A 178 13.15 -5.29 11.13
N ALA A 179 13.95 -4.33 10.65
CA ALA A 179 13.53 -3.34 9.67
C ALA A 179 13.06 -4.02 8.37
N VAL A 180 13.83 -4.97 7.85
CA VAL A 180 13.50 -5.75 6.65
C VAL A 180 12.18 -6.53 6.82
N VAL A 181 12.00 -7.21 7.96
CA VAL A 181 10.75 -7.93 8.28
C VAL A 181 9.56 -6.96 8.38
N GLY A 182 9.76 -5.80 9.01
CA GLY A 182 8.73 -4.77 9.14
C GLY A 182 8.32 -4.12 7.84
N ALA A 183 9.29 -3.86 6.97
CA ALA A 183 9.07 -3.34 5.63
C ALA A 183 8.17 -4.29 4.83
N ALA A 184 8.51 -5.58 4.82
CA ALA A 184 7.72 -6.62 4.14
C ALA A 184 6.34 -6.81 4.76
N ALA A 185 6.24 -6.89 6.09
CA ALA A 185 4.98 -7.13 6.77
C ALA A 185 3.98 -5.98 6.55
N TYR A 186 4.41 -4.73 6.73
CA TYR A 186 3.53 -3.57 6.61
C TYR A 186 3.09 -3.33 5.15
N THR A 187 4.01 -3.45 4.20
CA THR A 187 3.65 -3.30 2.77
C THR A 187 2.80 -4.44 2.27
N GLY A 188 3.06 -5.67 2.71
CA GLY A 188 2.19 -6.82 2.48
C GLY A 188 0.78 -6.60 3.02
N SER A 189 0.65 -6.04 4.22
CA SER A 189 -0.64 -5.65 4.80
C SER A 189 -1.39 -4.59 4.00
N VAL A 190 -0.70 -3.55 3.50
CA VAL A 190 -1.36 -2.46 2.76
C VAL A 190 -1.77 -2.88 1.34
N THR A 191 -0.95 -3.71 0.69
CA THR A 191 -1.13 -4.11 -0.72
C THR A 191 -1.84 -5.45 -0.92
N HIS A 192 -1.94 -6.26 0.14
CA HIS A 192 -2.37 -7.67 0.11
C HIS A 192 -1.54 -8.58 -0.80
N SER A 193 -0.28 -8.24 -1.06
CA SER A 193 0.61 -9.05 -1.90
C SER A 193 1.66 -9.82 -1.10
N LEU A 194 1.76 -11.12 -1.35
CA LEU A 194 2.82 -11.98 -0.80
C LEU A 194 4.15 -11.86 -1.54
N SER A 195 4.15 -11.34 -2.78
CA SER A 195 5.38 -11.22 -3.60
C SER A 195 6.41 -10.28 -3.00
N ILE A 196 5.99 -9.42 -2.06
CA ILE A 196 6.86 -8.46 -1.42
C ILE A 196 7.94 -9.14 -0.59
N ALA A 197 7.65 -10.28 0.04
CA ALA A 197 8.68 -11.05 0.75
C ALA A 197 9.85 -11.44 -0.18
N VAL A 198 9.55 -11.82 -1.42
CA VAL A 198 10.56 -12.17 -2.43
C VAL A 198 11.34 -10.92 -2.85
N ILE A 199 10.65 -9.81 -3.15
CA ILE A 199 11.28 -8.54 -3.51
C ILE A 199 12.26 -8.07 -2.42
N VAL A 200 11.87 -8.20 -1.15
CA VAL A 200 12.72 -7.84 -0.01
C VAL A 200 13.95 -8.75 0.10
N CYS A 201 13.77 -10.05 -0.07
CA CYS A 201 14.87 -11.00 -0.03
C CYS A 201 15.85 -10.82 -1.20
N GLU A 202 15.34 -10.49 -2.39
CA GLU A 202 16.17 -10.19 -3.55
C GLU A 202 16.94 -8.87 -3.37
N THR A 203 16.27 -7.81 -2.91
CA THR A 203 16.90 -6.49 -2.71
C THR A 203 17.93 -6.46 -1.58
N THR A 204 17.75 -7.29 -0.55
CA THR A 204 18.74 -7.45 0.52
C THR A 204 19.89 -8.40 0.14
N GLY A 205 19.74 -9.18 -0.92
CA GLY A 205 20.74 -10.15 -1.39
C GLY A 205 20.94 -11.35 -0.45
N GLN A 206 20.05 -11.54 0.52
CA GLN A 206 20.13 -12.61 1.52
C GLN A 206 18.79 -13.36 1.63
N LEU A 207 18.80 -14.64 1.30
CA LEU A 207 17.62 -15.52 1.38
C LEU A 207 17.45 -16.18 2.76
N SER A 208 18.46 -16.10 3.64
CA SER A 208 18.43 -16.73 4.97
C SER A 208 17.20 -16.33 5.81
N PRO A 209 16.75 -15.06 5.84
CA PRO A 209 15.56 -14.67 6.59
C PRO A 209 14.23 -14.80 5.83
N LEU A 210 14.18 -15.50 4.68
CA LEU A 210 12.96 -15.58 3.85
C LEU A 210 11.77 -16.16 4.62
N LEU A 211 11.97 -17.27 5.34
CA LEU A 211 10.89 -17.94 6.08
C LEU A 211 10.25 -17.05 7.16
N PRO A 212 11.01 -16.41 8.08
CA PRO A 212 10.40 -15.51 9.07
C PRO A 212 9.77 -14.26 8.44
N VAL A 213 10.32 -13.74 7.35
CA VAL A 213 9.73 -12.62 6.59
C VAL A 213 8.37 -13.02 6.00
N LEU A 214 8.29 -14.19 5.36
CA LEU A 214 7.06 -14.70 4.75
C LEU A 214 5.97 -14.93 5.80
N ILE A 215 6.30 -15.55 6.93
CA ILE A 215 5.35 -15.79 8.02
C ILE A 215 4.82 -14.48 8.58
N ALA A 216 5.72 -13.51 8.85
CA ALA A 216 5.33 -12.20 9.36
C ALA A 216 4.40 -11.46 8.38
N LEU A 217 4.75 -11.50 7.09
CA LEU A 217 3.94 -10.92 6.02
C LEU A 217 2.57 -11.59 5.94
N MET A 218 2.50 -12.92 5.94
CA MET A 218 1.21 -13.64 5.86
C MET A 218 0.28 -13.29 7.02
N ILE A 219 0.81 -13.21 8.25
CA ILE A 219 0.01 -12.82 9.42
C ILE A 219 -0.48 -11.38 9.29
N GLY A 220 0.41 -10.45 8.94
CA GLY A 220 0.04 -9.05 8.73
C GLY A 220 -0.98 -8.87 7.62
N ASN A 221 -0.83 -9.61 6.51
CA ASN A 221 -1.77 -9.60 5.40
C ASN A 221 -3.13 -10.13 5.83
N ALA A 222 -3.18 -11.31 6.46
CA ALA A 222 -4.44 -11.93 6.92
C ALA A 222 -5.25 -11.00 7.83
N ILE A 223 -4.58 -10.31 8.77
CA ILE A 223 -5.24 -9.34 9.67
C ILE A 223 -5.76 -8.14 8.89
N SER A 224 -4.96 -7.60 7.97
CA SER A 224 -5.39 -6.45 7.18
C SER A 224 -6.54 -6.79 6.25
N SER A 225 -6.51 -7.94 5.57
CA SER A 225 -7.58 -8.41 4.69
C SER A 225 -8.89 -8.68 5.42
N PHE A 226 -8.82 -9.05 6.69
CA PHE A 226 -10.03 -9.17 7.53
C PHE A 226 -10.65 -7.81 7.88
N LEU A 227 -9.83 -6.77 8.06
CA LEU A 227 -10.27 -5.46 8.54
C LEU A 227 -10.66 -4.49 7.41
N GLN A 228 -9.91 -4.46 6.31
CA GLN A 228 -10.09 -3.52 5.21
C GLN A 228 -9.72 -4.17 3.86
N PRO A 229 -10.30 -3.69 2.73
CA PRO A 229 -9.83 -4.09 1.40
C PRO A 229 -8.40 -3.62 1.15
N SER A 230 -7.77 -4.11 0.09
CA SER A 230 -6.44 -3.61 -0.29
C SER A 230 -6.51 -2.12 -0.67
N ILE A 231 -5.37 -1.41 -0.62
CA ILE A 231 -5.33 0.00 -1.04
C ILE A 231 -5.75 0.18 -2.51
N TYR A 232 -5.43 -0.79 -3.37
CA TYR A 232 -5.75 -0.74 -4.79
C TYR A 232 -7.24 -0.96 -5.03
N GLU A 233 -7.86 -1.94 -4.37
CA GLU A 233 -9.31 -2.14 -4.40
C GLU A 233 -10.05 -0.92 -3.84
N SER A 234 -9.57 -0.36 -2.73
CA SER A 234 -10.14 0.87 -2.17
C SER A 234 -10.07 2.02 -3.17
N MET A 235 -8.98 2.16 -3.94
CA MET A 235 -8.86 3.21 -4.95
C MET A 235 -9.79 2.96 -6.15
N ILE A 236 -9.98 1.71 -6.56
CA ILE A 236 -10.94 1.32 -7.61
C ILE A 236 -12.37 1.66 -7.18
N GLU A 237 -12.74 1.34 -5.94
CA GLU A 237 -14.05 1.63 -5.35
C GLU A 237 -14.30 3.15 -5.30
N ILE A 238 -13.34 3.95 -4.82
CA ILE A 238 -13.46 5.41 -4.75
C ILE A 238 -13.63 6.02 -6.15
N LYS A 239 -12.88 5.51 -7.15
CA LYS A 239 -12.95 6.01 -8.53
C LYS A 239 -14.16 5.49 -9.30
N ASN A 240 -14.99 4.61 -8.73
CA ASN A 240 -16.12 3.95 -9.39
C ASN A 240 -15.74 3.33 -10.76
N LEU A 241 -14.55 2.72 -10.84
CA LEU A 241 -14.12 2.06 -12.07
C LEU A 241 -14.88 0.74 -12.26
N PRO A 242 -15.29 0.39 -13.50
CA PRO A 242 -15.95 -0.89 -13.77
C PRO A 242 -14.94 -2.02 -13.58
N HIS A 243 -14.93 -2.59 -12.38
CA HIS A 243 -14.12 -3.74 -12.01
C HIS A 243 -15.03 -4.84 -11.49
N LEU A 244 -14.95 -6.02 -12.11
CA LEU A 244 -15.64 -7.21 -11.63
C LEU A 244 -14.83 -7.77 -10.46
N ALA A 245 -15.13 -7.31 -9.25
CA ALA A 245 -14.47 -7.82 -8.05
C ALA A 245 -14.82 -9.30 -7.85
N ASP A 246 -13.85 -10.08 -7.37
CA ASP A 246 -14.10 -11.43 -6.90
C ASP A 246 -15.05 -11.36 -5.71
N LEU A 247 -16.32 -11.63 -5.98
CA LEU A 247 -17.34 -11.59 -4.96
C LEU A 247 -17.07 -12.74 -3.99
N PRO A 248 -16.90 -12.49 -2.68
CA PRO A 248 -16.72 -13.56 -1.74
C PRO A 248 -17.92 -14.51 -1.84
N PRO A 249 -17.70 -15.84 -1.83
CA PRO A 249 -18.74 -16.84 -2.05
C PRO A 249 -19.87 -16.78 -1.01
N SER A 250 -19.69 -16.03 0.09
CA SER A 250 -20.70 -15.77 1.11
C SER A 250 -21.82 -14.82 0.68
N ARG A 251 -21.69 -14.07 -0.42
CA ARG A 251 -22.78 -13.20 -0.90
C ARG A 251 -23.84 -14.01 -1.65
N ILE A 252 -24.98 -14.22 -0.98
CA ILE A 252 -26.19 -14.91 -1.51
C ILE A 252 -26.68 -14.32 -2.84
N SER A 253 -26.47 -13.01 -3.07
CA SER A 253 -26.90 -12.33 -4.30
C SER A 253 -26.22 -12.86 -5.57
N VAL A 254 -25.00 -13.38 -5.47
CA VAL A 254 -24.23 -13.89 -6.62
C VAL A 254 -24.82 -15.20 -7.13
N HIS A 255 -25.30 -16.05 -6.23
CA HIS A 255 -25.91 -17.34 -6.55
C HIS A 255 -27.31 -17.20 -7.16
N LYS A 256 -27.95 -16.03 -7.01
CA LYS A 256 -29.29 -15.74 -7.56
C LYS A 256 -29.24 -15.01 -8.90
N LEU A 257 -28.11 -14.40 -9.26
CA LEU A 257 -27.94 -13.71 -10.53
C LEU A 257 -27.59 -14.74 -11.61
N LYS A 258 -28.58 -15.05 -12.45
CA LYS A 258 -28.41 -15.84 -13.66
C LYS A 258 -28.19 -14.93 -14.86
N VAL A 259 -27.52 -15.48 -15.88
CA VAL A 259 -27.26 -14.77 -17.15
C VAL A 259 -28.55 -14.27 -17.79
N GLU A 260 -29.66 -15.00 -17.62
CA GLU A 260 -31.00 -14.61 -18.09
C GLU A 260 -31.43 -13.22 -17.61
N ASN A 261 -31.01 -12.80 -16.42
CA ASN A 261 -31.41 -11.51 -15.83
C ASN A 261 -30.55 -10.33 -16.33
N ILE A 262 -29.42 -10.61 -16.97
CA ILE A 262 -28.42 -9.60 -17.37
C ILE A 262 -28.31 -9.51 -18.89
N MET A 263 -28.60 -10.60 -19.61
CA MET A 263 -28.50 -10.65 -21.06
C MET A 263 -29.46 -9.67 -21.74
N ILE A 264 -28.96 -9.00 -22.77
CA ILE A 264 -29.81 -8.22 -23.67
C ILE A 264 -30.52 -9.22 -24.57
N HIS A 265 -31.86 -9.25 -24.51
CA HIS A 265 -32.68 -10.18 -25.30
C HIS A 265 -32.84 -9.76 -26.76
N ASP A 266 -32.68 -8.47 -27.05
CA ASP A 266 -32.79 -7.94 -28.41
C ASP A 266 -31.47 -8.11 -29.16
N VAL A 267 -31.33 -9.23 -29.85
CA VAL A 267 -30.12 -9.60 -30.60
C VAL A 267 -30.46 -9.66 -32.09
N LEU A 268 -29.81 -8.79 -32.87
CA LEU A 268 -29.90 -8.81 -34.32
C LEU A 268 -29.16 -10.02 -34.88
N CYS A 269 -29.87 -10.82 -35.67
CA CYS A 269 -29.37 -12.11 -36.17
C CYS A 269 -29.40 -12.16 -37.69
N ILE A 270 -28.43 -12.87 -38.27
CA ILE A 270 -28.34 -13.09 -39.72
C ILE A 270 -28.78 -14.54 -40.00
N THR A 271 -29.73 -14.73 -40.92
CA THR A 271 -30.12 -16.07 -41.38
C THR A 271 -29.57 -16.38 -42.77
N LYS A 272 -29.50 -17.66 -43.13
CA LYS A 272 -29.11 -18.09 -44.48
C LYS A 272 -30.03 -17.55 -45.58
N SER A 273 -31.26 -17.19 -45.23
CA SER A 273 -32.27 -16.63 -46.14
C SER A 273 -32.24 -15.11 -46.25
N THR A 274 -31.40 -14.40 -45.47
CA THR A 274 -31.29 -12.94 -45.56
C THR A 274 -30.80 -12.50 -46.92
N THR A 275 -31.46 -11.49 -47.49
CA THR A 275 -31.06 -10.91 -48.77
C THR A 275 -29.89 -9.95 -48.59
N TYR A 276 -29.15 -9.70 -49.67
CA TYR A 276 -28.04 -8.73 -49.66
C TYR A 276 -28.52 -7.32 -49.27
N GLY A 277 -29.74 -6.94 -49.64
CA GLY A 277 -30.34 -5.65 -49.28
C GLY A 277 -30.53 -5.50 -47.78
N GLU A 278 -31.19 -6.47 -47.15
CA GLU A 278 -31.43 -6.50 -45.69
C GLU A 278 -30.12 -6.55 -44.90
N LEU A 279 -29.13 -7.31 -45.38
CA LEU A 279 -27.81 -7.37 -44.75
C LEU A 279 -27.12 -6.00 -44.80
N ARG A 280 -27.20 -5.30 -45.94
CA ARG A 280 -26.63 -3.96 -46.10
C ARG A 280 -27.32 -2.95 -45.20
N GLU A 281 -28.64 -2.98 -45.10
CA GLU A 281 -29.40 -2.11 -44.20
C GLU A 281 -29.06 -2.37 -42.73
N LEU A 282 -28.93 -3.63 -42.33
CA LEU A 282 -28.57 -4.03 -40.97
C LEU A 282 -27.15 -3.58 -40.58
N LEU A 283 -26.19 -3.71 -41.48
CA LEU A 283 -24.81 -3.23 -41.29
C LEU A 283 -24.74 -1.69 -41.20
N LEU A 284 -25.53 -0.99 -42.01
CA LEU A 284 -25.62 0.48 -41.96
C LEU A 284 -26.32 0.97 -40.68
N ALA A 285 -27.34 0.26 -40.21
CA ALA A 285 -28.07 0.58 -38.99
C ALA A 285 -27.24 0.32 -37.72
N THR A 286 -26.29 -0.62 -37.75
CA THR A 286 -25.52 -1.05 -36.57
C THR A 286 -24.00 -1.03 -36.75
N PRO A 287 -23.37 0.15 -36.95
CA PRO A 287 -21.94 0.26 -37.20
C PRO A 287 -21.04 -0.11 -35.99
N HIS A 288 -21.61 -0.22 -34.79
CA HIS A 288 -20.90 -0.49 -33.55
C HIS A 288 -20.81 -2.00 -33.22
N LEU A 289 -21.59 -2.84 -33.89
CA LEU A 289 -21.58 -4.30 -33.71
C LEU A 289 -20.48 -4.92 -34.57
N ARG A 290 -19.54 -5.64 -33.94
CA ARG A 290 -18.42 -6.29 -34.64
C ARG A 290 -18.72 -7.71 -35.11
N SER A 291 -19.74 -8.34 -34.54
CA SER A 291 -20.06 -9.75 -34.79
C SER A 291 -21.56 -9.96 -34.69
N TYR A 292 -22.10 -10.72 -35.62
CA TYR A 292 -23.51 -11.09 -35.65
C TYR A 292 -23.64 -12.61 -35.52
N PRO A 293 -24.57 -13.11 -34.70
CA PRO A 293 -24.88 -14.54 -34.66
C PRO A 293 -25.54 -14.97 -35.98
N LEU A 294 -25.05 -16.08 -36.54
CA LEU A 294 -25.65 -16.73 -37.69
C LEU A 294 -26.64 -17.79 -37.22
N ILE A 295 -27.90 -17.69 -37.66
CA ILE A 295 -28.99 -18.61 -37.30
C ILE A 295 -29.50 -19.35 -38.53
N THR A 296 -29.84 -20.63 -38.37
CA THR A 296 -30.37 -21.46 -39.47
C THR A 296 -31.82 -21.10 -39.84
N ASP A 297 -32.71 -20.99 -38.85
CA ASP A 297 -34.14 -20.64 -39.02
C ASP A 297 -34.53 -19.51 -38.05
N SER A 298 -35.22 -18.46 -38.54
CA SER A 298 -35.70 -17.35 -37.70
C SER A 298 -36.77 -17.76 -36.67
N SER A 299 -37.43 -18.90 -36.87
CA SER A 299 -38.46 -19.45 -35.98
C SER A 299 -37.90 -20.22 -34.77
N LYS A 300 -36.61 -20.59 -34.78
CA LYS A 300 -35.92 -21.32 -33.70
C LYS A 300 -35.11 -20.39 -32.80
N PHE A 301 -35.61 -19.20 -32.54
CA PHE A 301 -35.01 -18.29 -31.55
C PHE A 301 -35.30 -18.85 -30.14
N LEU A 302 -34.31 -19.51 -29.54
CA LEU A 302 -34.43 -20.20 -28.24
C LEU A 302 -34.38 -19.24 -27.03
N ILE A 303 -34.24 -17.94 -27.26
CA ILE A 303 -34.34 -16.91 -26.21
C ILE A 303 -35.75 -16.32 -26.30
N ARG A 304 -36.74 -17.07 -25.83
CA ARG A 304 -38.09 -16.56 -25.56
C ARG A 304 -38.19 -16.22 -24.07
N ASN A 305 -38.72 -15.04 -23.78
CA ASN A 305 -39.03 -14.51 -22.44
C ASN A 305 -39.52 -15.58 -21.46
#